data_AF-A0A392QSE9-F1
#
_entry.id   AF-A0A392QSE9-F1
#
_cell.length_a   1.000
_cell.length_b   1.000
_cell.length_c   1.000
_cell.angle_alpha   90.00
_cell.angle_beta   90.00
_cell.angle_gamma   90.00
#
_symmetry.space_group_name_H-M   'P 1'
#
loop_
_entity.id
_entity.type
_entity.pdbx_description
1 polymer ?
#
loop_
_entity_poly.entity_id
_entity_poly.type
_entity_poly.pdbx_seq_one_letter_code
_entity_poly.pdbx_strand_id
1 'polypeptide(L)' 'MDVLSGRKTSGYIEGGISISGYPKNQATFARISGYCEQNDIHSPNITVYESLVFSAWLRLSKEVDIETRK' A
#
# COMPACT_ATOMS: atom_id res chain seq x y z
N MET A 1 2.13 -13.71 -3.78
CA MET A 1 2.48 -12.31 -4.06
C MET A 1 3.27 -11.65 -2.93
N ASP A 2 3.16 -12.15 -1.69
CA ASP A 2 3.77 -11.56 -0.49
C ASP A 2 5.29 -11.44 -0.50
N VAL A 3 6.00 -12.23 -1.33
CA VAL A 3 7.44 -12.05 -1.56
C VAL A 3 7.73 -10.70 -2.21
N LEU A 4 6.96 -10.33 -3.23
CA LEU A 4 7.16 -9.08 -3.98
C LEU A 4 6.76 -7.86 -3.15
N SER A 5 5.64 -7.96 -2.42
CA SER A 5 5.18 -6.90 -1.51
C SER A 5 5.99 -6.82 -0.21
N GLY A 6 6.85 -7.80 0.06
CA GLY A 6 7.66 -7.88 1.28
C GLY A 6 6.85 -8.17 2.55
N ARG A 7 5.73 -8.89 2.41
CA ARG A 7 4.82 -9.31 3.50
C ARG A 7 4.96 -10.79 3.87
N LYS A 8 5.77 -11.57 3.15
CA LYS A 8 6.03 -12.97 3.51
C LYS A 8 6.91 -13.05 4.76
N THR A 9 6.45 -13.76 5.78
CA THR A 9 7.11 -13.86 7.09
C THR A 9 7.80 -15.21 7.35
N SER A 10 7.55 -16.24 6.54
CA SER A 10 8.04 -17.60 6.78
C SER A 10 8.59 -18.28 5.52
N GLY A 11 9.49 -19.25 5.70
CA GLY A 11 10.13 -20.00 4.63
C GLY A 11 11.31 -19.25 3.99
N TYR A 12 11.93 -19.87 3.00
CA TYR A 12 13.07 -19.29 2.31
C TYR A 12 12.63 -18.36 1.17
N ILE A 13 13.35 -17.27 1.00
CA ILE A 13 13.25 -16.33 -0.12
C ILE A 13 14.65 -16.20 -0.70
N GLU A 14 14.79 -16.56 -1.97
CA GLU A 14 16.06 -16.51 -2.70
C GLU A 14 15.89 -15.64 -3.95
N GLY A 15 17.01 -15.10 -4.45
CA GLY A 15 17.05 -14.20 -5.59
C GLY A 15 17.00 -12.72 -5.22
N GLY A 16 16.98 -11.86 -6.24
CA GLY A 16 16.91 -10.40 -6.11
C GLY A 16 15.62 -9.84 -6.71
N ILE A 17 15.09 -8.77 -6.11
CA ILE A 17 13.94 -8.05 -6.65
C ILE A 17 14.43 -6.67 -7.08
N SER A 18 14.19 -6.31 -8.34
CA SER A 18 14.48 -4.98 -8.87
C SER A 18 13.20 -4.27 -9.30
N ILE A 19 13.21 -2.95 -9.21
CA ILE A 19 12.15 -2.06 -9.68
C ILE A 19 12.81 -1.09 -10.65
N SER A 20 12.42 -1.15 -11.92
CA SER A 20 13.01 -0.34 -12.99
C SER A 20 14.54 -0.47 -13.08
N GLY A 21 15.06 -1.68 -12.84
CA GLY A 21 16.50 -1.98 -12.88
C GLY A 21 17.27 -1.73 -11.57
N TYR A 22 16.65 -1.10 -10.56
CA TYR A 22 17.30 -0.83 -9.27
C TYR A 22 16.87 -1.83 -8.20
N PRO A 23 17.74 -2.22 -7.25
CA PRO A 23 17.36 -3.08 -6.14
C PRO A 23 16.17 -2.52 -5.34
N LYS A 24 15.17 -3.36 -5.05
CA LYS A 24 13.99 -2.96 -4.28
C LYS A 24 14.36 -2.58 -2.84
N ASN A 25 14.06 -1.34 -2.45
CA ASN A 25 14.09 -0.91 -1.05
C ASN A 25 12.70 -1.07 -0.42
N GLN A 26 12.57 -1.94 0.59
CA GLN A 26 11.28 -2.24 1.21
C GLN A 26 10.62 -1.04 1.91
N ALA A 27 11.41 -0.18 2.58
CA ALA A 27 10.90 0.94 3.35
C ALA A 27 10.22 2.00 2.45
N THR A 28 10.79 2.23 1.26
CA THR A 28 10.22 3.15 0.27
C THR A 28 9.12 2.47 -0.53
N PHE A 29 9.32 1.22 -0.94
CA PHE A 29 8.36 0.49 -1.77
C PHE A 29 6.97 0.42 -1.13
N ALA A 30 6.90 0.08 0.16
CA ALA A 30 5.63 -0.01 0.89
C ALA A 30 4.82 1.30 0.93
N ARG A 31 5.46 2.46 0.70
CA ARG A 31 4.79 3.77 0.66
C ARG A 31 4.29 4.16 -0.73
N ILE A 32 4.89 3.62 -1.79
CA ILE A 32 4.59 3.98 -3.18
C ILE A 32 3.80 2.91 -3.93
N SER A 33 3.72 1.69 -3.38
CA SER A 33 2.96 0.58 -3.97
C SER A 33 1.63 0.36 -3.25
N GLY A 34 0.59 0.01 -4.01
CA GLY A 34 -0.63 -0.59 -3.46
C GLY A 34 -0.56 -2.12 -3.50
N TYR A 35 -0.96 -2.78 -2.41
CA TYR A 35 -1.13 -4.23 -2.36
C TYR A 35 -2.50 -4.56 -1.77
N CYS A 36 -3.36 -5.18 -2.57
CA CYS A 36 -4.66 -5.66 -2.12
C CYS A 36 -4.54 -7.13 -1.73
N GLU A 37 -4.87 -7.44 -0.48
CA GLU A 37 -4.89 -8.81 0.03
C GLU A 37 -6.12 -9.56 -0.51
N GLN A 38 -6.10 -10.89 -0.41
CA GLN A 38 -7.25 -11.70 -0.78
C GLN A 38 -8.45 -11.50 0.16
N ASN A 39 -8.17 -11.28 1.44
CA ASN A 39 -9.19 -11.01 2.44
C ASN A 39 -9.31 -9.51 2.66
N ASP A 40 -10.52 -9.00 2.51
CA ASP A 40 -10.82 -7.60 2.75
C ASP A 40 -10.72 -7.27 4.24
N ILE A 41 -10.15 -6.10 4.53
CA ILE A 41 -10.06 -5.55 5.89
C ILE A 41 -10.69 -4.17 5.85
N HIS A 42 -11.90 -4.07 6.38
CA HIS A 42 -12.65 -2.82 6.49
C HIS A 42 -13.22 -2.67 7.91
N SER A 43 -13.40 -1.42 8.34
CA SER A 43 -14.12 -1.14 9.58
C SER A 43 -15.62 -1.39 9.36
N PRO A 44 -16.30 -2.15 10.24
CA PRO A 44 -17.72 -2.44 10.09
C PRO A 44 -18.62 -1.26 10.44
N ASN A 45 -18.06 -0.17 10.98
CA ASN A 45 -18.81 0.97 11.52
C ASN A 45 -18.77 2.22 10.63
N ILE A 46 -18.20 2.13 9.43
CA ILE A 46 -18.09 3.26 8.50
C ILE A 46 -18.59 2.87 7.12
N THR A 47 -19.03 3.87 6.38
CA THR A 47 -19.43 3.73 4.97
C THR A 47 -18.22 3.54 4.06
N VAL A 48 -18.50 3.11 2.82
CA VAL A 48 -17.48 3.04 1.75
C VAL A 48 -16.86 4.43 1.52
N TYR A 49 -17.66 5.49 1.49
CA TYR A 49 -17.19 6.85 1.27
C TYR A 49 -16.21 7.30 2.37
N GLU A 50 -16.58 7.11 3.64
CA GLU A 50 -15.72 7.46 4.78
C GLU A 50 -14.40 6.67 4.78
N SER A 51 -14.45 5.38 4.39
CA SER A 51 -13.25 4.55 4.24
C SER A 51 -12.28 5.11 3.20
N LEU A 52 -12.81 5.55 2.05
CA LEU A 52 -12.02 6.13 0.97
C LEU A 52 -11.44 7.49 1.37
N VAL A 53 -12.24 8.37 1.98
CA VAL A 53 -11.79 9.67 2.48
C VAL A 53 -10.69 9.50 3.54
N PHE A 54 -10.86 8.57 4.48
CA PHE A 54 -9.83 8.26 5.48
C PHE A 54 -8.50 7.82 4.84
N SER A 55 -8.56 6.93 3.85
CA SER A 55 -7.38 6.50 3.09
C SER A 55 -6.72 7.66 2.35
N ALA A 56 -7.51 8.51 1.67
CA ALA A 56 -7.02 9.67 0.94
C ALA A 56 -6.30 10.67 1.85
N TRP A 57 -6.85 10.93 3.05
CA TRP A 57 -6.24 11.84 4.03
C TRP A 57 -4.88 11.38 4.55
N LEU A 58 -4.68 10.07 4.69
CA LEU A 58 -3.43 9.52 5.22
C LEU A 58 -2.38 9.25 4.15
N ARG A 59 -2.79 9.05 2.89
CA ARG A 59 -1.88 8.60 1.81
C ARG A 59 -1.55 9.68 0.79
N LEU A 60 -2.40 10.67 0.58
CA LEU A 60 -2.14 11.75 -0.38
C LEU A 60 -1.22 12.82 0.22
N SER A 61 -0.42 13.45 -0.63
CA SER A 61 0.41 14.60 -0.26
C SER A 61 -0.46 15.75 0.24
N LYS A 62 0.10 16.59 1.14
CA LYS A 62 -0.54 17.82 1.63
C LYS A 62 -0.84 18.82 0.50
N GLU A 63 -0.09 18.75 -0.59
CA GLU A 63 -0.23 19.61 -1.77
C GLU A 63 -1.50 19.31 -2.59
N VAL A 64 -2.09 18.13 -2.44
CA VAL A 64 -3.38 17.83 -3.07
C VAL A 64 -4.46 18.72 -2.47
N ASP A 65 -5.23 19.38 -3.33
CA ASP A 65 -6.28 20.28 -2.92
C ASP A 65 -7.40 19.55 -2.17
N ILE A 66 -8.15 20.31 -1.38
CA ILE A 66 -9.18 19.75 -0.50
C ILE A 66 -10.37 19.19 -1.29
N GLU A 67 -10.67 19.73 -2.47
CA GLU A 67 -11.78 19.24 -3.29
C GLU A 67 -11.44 17.89 -3.91
N THR A 68 -10.22 17.72 -4.43
CA THR A 68 -9.74 16.45 -5.01
C THR A 68 -9.52 15.35 -3.96
N ARG A 69 -9.35 15.71 -2.68
CA ARG A 69 -9.18 14.73 -1.58
C ARG A 69 -10.51 14.12 -1.10
N LYS A 70 -11.66 14.63 -1.52
CA LYS A 70 -13.00 14.23 -1.06
C LYS A 70 -13.84 13.60 -2.17
#